data_AF-A0A7Y4RSN0-F1
#
_entry.id   AF-A0A7Y4RSN0-F1
#
_cell.length_a   1.000
_cell.length_b   1.000
_cell.length_c   1.000
_cell.angle_alpha   90.00
_cell.angle_beta   90.00
_cell.angle_gamma   90.00
#
_symmetry.space_group_name_H-M   'P 1'
#
loop_
_entity.id
_entity.type
_entity.pdbx_description
1 polymer ?
#
loop_
_entity_poly.entity_id
_entity_poly.type
_entity_poly.pdbx_seq_one_letter_code
_entity_poly.pdbx_strand_id
1 'polypeptide(L)'
;MTRAMRASAFPLRTEERSMRWFHSHVVPILMGVLAAGCGGGGGGTNPDPTLIRVSGTYTTAATLGQSNCATPPTIEQHPTTVSHVPGATAVNLSHAGSVYTGTLAATGTFTTSPSIVTIGGTTYTVTLSGAFTTTTIEALVTIVATGTLTCEYQVRWLGPKQGAPNVIP
;
A
#
# COMPACT_ATOMS: atom_id res chain seq x y z
N MET A 1 -22.42 28.20 52.47
CA MET A 1 -21.74 29.02 51.45
C MET A 1 -21.62 28.18 50.19
N THR A 2 -22.53 28.37 49.24
CA THR A 2 -22.78 27.47 48.11
C THR A 2 -22.19 28.09 46.84
N ARG A 3 -21.15 27.47 46.26
CA ARG A 3 -20.47 27.96 45.05
C ARG A 3 -21.08 27.29 43.81
N ALA A 4 -21.78 28.07 43.00
CA ALA A 4 -22.37 27.63 41.74
C ALA A 4 -21.28 27.49 40.65
N MET A 5 -21.24 26.33 39.99
CA MET A 5 -20.42 26.09 38.80
C MET A 5 -21.20 26.53 37.56
N ARG A 6 -20.64 27.47 36.79
CA ARG A 6 -21.14 27.84 35.46
C ARG A 6 -20.59 26.86 34.43
N ALA A 7 -21.48 26.17 33.73
CA ALA A 7 -21.16 25.41 32.53
C ALA A 7 -21.07 26.37 31.33
N SER A 8 -19.93 26.38 30.65
CA SER A 8 -19.73 27.10 29.39
C SER A 8 -19.94 26.13 28.24
N ALA A 9 -21.02 26.32 27.47
CA ALA A 9 -21.29 25.60 26.24
C ALA A 9 -20.41 26.15 25.10
N PHE A 10 -19.63 25.28 24.46
CA PHE A 10 -18.92 25.57 23.23
C PHE A 10 -19.80 25.18 22.02
N PRO A 11 -19.96 26.05 21.00
CA PRO A 11 -20.69 25.70 19.80
C PRO A 11 -19.86 24.79 18.88
N LEU A 12 -20.46 23.67 18.47
CA LEU A 12 -19.97 22.79 17.42
C LEU A 12 -20.05 23.52 16.07
N ARG A 13 -18.90 23.81 15.46
CA ARG A 13 -18.81 24.30 14.09
C ARG A 13 -18.76 23.10 13.15
N THR A 14 -19.93 22.70 12.65
CA THR A 14 -20.09 21.68 11.62
C THR A 14 -19.67 22.27 10.27
N GLU A 15 -18.44 22.02 9.83
CA GLU A 15 -18.08 22.23 8.41
C GLU A 15 -18.47 21.00 7.60
N GLU A 16 -19.73 20.98 7.13
CA GLU A 16 -20.16 20.13 6.02
C GLU A 16 -19.42 20.55 4.74
N ARG A 17 -18.27 19.94 4.46
CA ARG A 17 -17.74 19.92 3.09
C ARG A 17 -18.55 18.91 2.28
N SER A 18 -19.68 19.40 1.77
CA SER A 18 -20.49 18.78 0.73
C SER A 18 -19.63 18.51 -0.50
N MET A 19 -19.09 17.30 -0.60
CA MET A 19 -18.38 16.82 -1.78
C MET A 19 -19.44 16.42 -2.82
N ARG A 20 -19.89 17.42 -3.58
CA ARG A 20 -20.80 17.26 -4.71
C ARG A 20 -20.12 16.44 -5.80
N TRP A 21 -20.36 15.12 -5.80
CA TRP A 21 -20.13 14.27 -6.95
C TRP A 21 -21.15 14.64 -8.03
N PHE A 22 -20.70 15.43 -9.01
CA PHE A 22 -21.45 15.75 -10.21
C PHE A 22 -21.77 14.45 -10.97
N HIS A 23 -23.03 14.06 -10.92
CA HIS A 23 -23.67 13.24 -11.95
C HIS A 23 -24.19 14.16 -13.06
N SER A 24 -24.02 13.73 -14.31
CA SER A 24 -24.59 14.22 -15.58
C SER A 24 -23.54 14.79 -16.53
N HIS A 25 -23.49 14.47 -17.83
CA HIS A 25 -24.26 13.60 -18.73
C HIS A 25 -23.40 13.39 -19.99
N VAL A 26 -23.93 12.63 -20.94
CA VAL A 26 -23.73 12.72 -22.40
C VAL A 26 -22.84 11.63 -23.03
N VAL A 27 -23.54 10.64 -23.58
CA VAL A 27 -23.12 9.81 -24.72
C VAL A 27 -23.01 10.70 -25.96
N PRO A 28 -21.92 10.57 -26.75
CA PRO A 28 -22.14 10.37 -28.17
C PRO A 28 -21.32 9.21 -28.75
N ILE A 29 -21.99 8.48 -29.63
CA ILE A 29 -21.44 7.54 -30.61
C ILE A 29 -20.57 8.34 -31.59
N LEU A 30 -19.32 7.93 -31.80
CA LEU A 30 -18.51 8.38 -32.93
C LEU A 30 -17.87 7.16 -33.63
N MET A 31 -18.34 6.92 -34.86
CA MET A 31 -17.68 6.08 -35.86
C MET A 31 -16.41 6.77 -36.38
N GLY A 32 -15.38 5.96 -36.67
CA GLY A 32 -14.39 6.25 -37.71
C GLY A 32 -13.01 6.68 -37.21
N VAL A 33 -12.00 5.82 -37.41
CA VAL A 33 -10.97 5.93 -38.47
C VAL A 33 -9.95 4.82 -38.25
N LEU A 34 -9.79 3.95 -39.26
CA LEU A 34 -8.66 3.06 -39.41
C LEU A 34 -7.40 3.90 -39.69
N ALA A 35 -6.52 4.03 -38.70
CA ALA A 35 -5.15 4.49 -38.89
C ALA A 35 -4.20 3.32 -38.61
N ALA A 36 -3.82 2.63 -39.69
CA ALA A 36 -2.65 1.78 -39.71
C ALA A 36 -1.41 2.66 -39.48
N GLY A 37 -0.57 2.28 -38.52
CA GLY A 37 0.75 2.89 -38.35
C GLY A 37 1.10 3.24 -36.91
N CYS A 38 1.74 2.29 -36.22
CA CYS A 38 2.90 2.63 -35.41
C CYS A 38 3.86 1.45 -35.42
N GLY A 39 4.67 1.39 -36.48
CA GLY A 39 5.95 0.70 -36.44
C GLY A 39 6.86 1.45 -35.47
N GLY A 40 6.68 1.22 -34.18
CA GLY A 40 7.60 1.66 -33.15
C GLY A 40 8.59 0.54 -32.88
N GLY A 41 9.63 0.45 -33.70
CA GLY A 41 10.83 -0.33 -33.42
C GLY A 41 11.54 0.24 -32.20
N GLY A 42 10.94 0.09 -31.03
CA GLY A 42 11.65 0.22 -29.78
C GLY A 42 12.57 -0.98 -29.71
N GLY A 43 13.85 -0.78 -29.98
CA GLY A 43 14.90 -1.68 -29.54
C GLY A 43 14.80 -1.77 -28.03
N GLY A 44 13.89 -2.62 -27.56
CA GLY A 44 13.73 -2.93 -26.16
C GLY A 44 15.06 -3.52 -25.77
N THR A 45 15.85 -2.75 -25.04
CA THR A 45 17.01 -3.27 -24.35
C THR A 45 16.47 -4.42 -23.54
N ASN A 46 16.78 -5.64 -24.00
CA ASN A 46 16.36 -6.84 -23.31
C ASN A 46 16.90 -6.66 -21.89
N PRO A 47 16.03 -6.60 -20.88
CA PRO A 47 16.45 -6.20 -19.56
C PRO A 47 17.56 -7.12 -19.11
N ASP A 48 18.61 -6.53 -18.54
CA ASP A 48 19.76 -7.28 -18.06
C ASP A 48 19.27 -8.37 -17.09
N PRO A 49 19.39 -9.66 -17.46
CA PRO A 49 18.88 -10.74 -16.63
C PRO A 49 19.69 -10.90 -15.34
N THR A 50 20.83 -10.24 -15.22
CA THR A 50 21.71 -10.30 -14.03
C THR A 50 21.32 -9.27 -12.95
N LEU A 51 20.48 -8.29 -13.28
CA LEU A 51 20.04 -7.27 -12.32
C LEU A 51 18.66 -7.62 -11.78
N ILE A 52 18.53 -7.62 -10.44
CA ILE A 52 17.23 -7.80 -9.79
C ILE A 52 16.25 -6.69 -10.19
N ARG A 53 14.99 -7.05 -10.50
CA ARG A 53 13.92 -6.13 -10.92
C ARG A 53 12.59 -6.58 -10.34
N VAL A 54 12.07 -5.81 -9.38
CA VAL A 54 10.81 -6.15 -8.67
C VAL A 54 9.71 -5.09 -8.80
N SER A 55 9.96 -4.00 -9.54
CA SER A 55 8.98 -2.93 -9.70
C SER A 55 7.73 -3.37 -10.46
N GLY A 56 6.59 -2.78 -10.11
CA GLY A 56 5.28 -3.08 -10.69
C GLY A 56 4.15 -3.06 -9.67
N THR A 57 2.97 -3.49 -10.11
CA THR A 57 1.78 -3.61 -9.26
C THR A 57 1.52 -5.07 -8.94
N TYR A 58 1.13 -5.36 -7.70
CA TYR A 58 0.79 -6.68 -7.20
C TYR A 58 -0.65 -6.67 -6.71
N THR A 59 -1.42 -7.68 -7.11
CA THR A 59 -2.81 -7.85 -6.66
C THR A 59 -2.80 -8.51 -5.27
N THR A 60 -2.38 -7.76 -4.26
CA THR A 60 -2.12 -8.27 -2.92
C THR A 60 -3.41 -8.62 -2.18
N ALA A 61 -3.51 -9.89 -1.76
CA ALA A 61 -4.47 -10.34 -0.77
C ALA A 61 -3.84 -10.28 0.63
N ALA A 62 -4.51 -9.60 1.55
CA ALA A 62 -4.11 -9.43 2.94
C ALA A 62 -4.98 -10.34 3.84
N THR A 63 -4.34 -11.22 4.60
CA THR A 63 -5.02 -12.15 5.52
C THR A 63 -4.51 -11.93 6.94
N LEU A 64 -5.42 -11.78 7.90
CA LEU A 64 -5.05 -11.70 9.31
C LEU A 64 -4.39 -13.01 9.75
N GLY A 65 -3.20 -12.90 10.32
CA GLY A 65 -2.47 -14.01 10.94
C GLY A 65 -2.70 -14.03 12.44
N GLN A 66 -1.61 -14.02 13.20
CA GLN A 66 -1.68 -13.96 14.66
C GLN A 66 -2.18 -12.59 15.14
N SER A 67 -2.95 -12.56 16.21
CA SER A 67 -3.37 -11.33 16.88
C SER A 67 -3.56 -11.58 18.37
N ASN A 68 -3.09 -10.65 19.20
CA ASN A 68 -3.41 -10.61 20.63
C ASN A 68 -4.36 -9.46 20.98
N CYS A 69 -4.94 -8.80 19.98
CA CYS A 69 -5.90 -7.72 20.19
C CYS A 69 -7.22 -8.27 20.76
N ALA A 70 -7.80 -7.56 21.74
CA ALA A 70 -9.08 -7.96 22.34
C ALA A 70 -10.21 -8.05 21.30
N THR A 71 -10.14 -7.23 20.25
CA THR A 71 -10.98 -7.33 19.06
C THR A 71 -10.08 -7.44 17.83
N PRO A 72 -10.19 -8.52 17.04
CA PRO A 72 -9.41 -8.65 15.80
C PRO A 72 -9.69 -7.48 14.85
N PRO A 73 -8.65 -6.86 14.25
CA PRO A 73 -8.85 -5.79 13.29
C PRO A 73 -9.46 -6.34 12.00
N THR A 74 -10.27 -5.51 11.33
CA THR A 74 -10.72 -5.81 9.96
C THR A 74 -9.59 -5.50 8.99
N ILE A 75 -9.28 -6.45 8.11
CA ILE A 75 -8.21 -6.31 7.13
C ILE A 75 -8.81 -5.96 5.77
N GLU A 76 -8.44 -4.81 5.23
CA GLU A 76 -8.84 -4.37 3.91
C GLU A 76 -7.89 -4.89 2.82
N GLN A 77 -8.45 -5.08 1.62
CA GLN A 77 -7.72 -5.54 0.46
C GLN A 77 -7.34 -4.34 -0.41
N HIS A 78 -6.05 -4.16 -0.66
CA HIS A 78 -5.54 -3.11 -1.54
C HIS A 78 -4.39 -3.65 -2.40
N PRO A 79 -4.26 -3.23 -3.66
CA PRO A 79 -3.07 -3.56 -4.45
C PRO A 79 -1.82 -2.94 -3.82
N THR A 80 -0.69 -3.62 -3.96
CA THR A 80 0.62 -3.08 -3.56
C THR A 80 1.38 -2.64 -4.81
N THR A 81 1.84 -1.39 -4.85
CA THR A 81 2.76 -0.93 -5.89
C THR A 81 4.18 -0.91 -5.36
N VAL A 82 5.13 -1.36 -6.18
CA VAL A 82 6.55 -1.43 -5.83
C VAL A 82 7.33 -0.54 -6.78
N SER A 83 8.08 0.41 -6.21
CA SER A 83 9.06 1.22 -6.93
C SER A 83 10.46 0.72 -6.59
N HIS A 84 11.21 0.37 -7.62
CA HIS A 84 12.54 -0.20 -7.52
C HIS A 84 13.34 0.12 -8.78
N VAL A 85 14.56 0.64 -8.60
CA VAL A 85 15.52 0.83 -9.70
C VAL A 85 16.24 -0.50 -9.91
N PRO A 86 16.32 -1.06 -11.13
CA PRO A 86 17.01 -2.31 -11.41
C PRO A 86 18.41 -2.38 -10.76
N GLY A 87 18.70 -3.46 -10.03
CA GLY A 87 19.97 -3.66 -9.32
C GLY A 87 20.16 -2.85 -8.04
N ALA A 88 19.30 -1.89 -7.70
CA ALA A 88 19.41 -1.11 -6.47
C ALA A 88 19.02 -1.95 -5.24
N THR A 89 19.57 -1.60 -4.08
CA THR A 89 19.18 -2.20 -2.80
C THR A 89 17.99 -1.49 -2.16
N ALA A 90 17.71 -0.23 -2.49
CA ALA A 90 16.56 0.51 -1.95
C ALA A 90 15.27 0.12 -2.66
N VAL A 91 14.20 -0.15 -1.90
CA VAL A 91 12.87 -0.48 -2.42
C VAL A 91 11.79 0.30 -1.66
N ASN A 92 10.75 0.74 -2.38
CA ASN A 92 9.58 1.38 -1.80
C ASN A 92 8.33 0.57 -2.15
N LEU A 93 7.53 0.24 -1.14
CA LEU A 93 6.24 -0.43 -1.29
C LEU A 93 5.13 0.56 -0.91
N SER A 94 4.12 0.73 -1.76
CA SER A 94 2.95 1.55 -1.47
C SER A 94 1.69 0.69 -1.42
N HIS A 95 0.92 0.81 -0.33
CA HIS A 95 -0.29 0.04 -0.06
C HIS A 95 -1.28 0.91 0.73
N ALA A 96 -2.53 0.98 0.28
CA ALA A 96 -3.59 1.80 0.90
C ALA A 96 -3.17 3.27 1.18
N GLY A 97 -2.35 3.86 0.30
CA GLY A 97 -1.85 5.24 0.45
C GLY A 97 -0.65 5.42 1.38
N SER A 98 -0.22 4.37 2.09
CA SER A 98 1.01 4.38 2.90
C SER A 98 2.21 3.93 2.10
N VAL A 99 3.39 4.51 2.36
CA VAL A 99 4.66 4.12 1.73
C VAL A 99 5.59 3.52 2.78
N TYR A 100 6.14 2.35 2.48
CA TYR A 100 7.09 1.62 3.30
C TYR A 100 8.44 1.56 2.56
N THR A 101 9.47 2.13 3.16
CA THR A 101 10.82 2.15 2.61
C THR A 101 11.65 1.03 3.20
N GLY A 102 12.42 0.35 2.36
CA GLY A 102 13.16 -0.84 2.78
C GLY A 102 14.40 -1.14 1.95
N THR A 103 15.01 -2.26 2.28
CA THR A 103 16.15 -2.83 1.56
C THR A 103 15.75 -4.15 0.92
N LEU A 104 16.27 -4.39 -0.29
CA LEU A 104 16.07 -5.57 -1.11
C LEU A 104 17.44 -6.26 -1.30
N ALA A 105 17.51 -7.54 -0.94
CA ALA A 105 18.65 -8.39 -1.22
C ALA A 105 18.58 -8.95 -2.65
N ALA A 106 19.72 -9.37 -3.19
CA ALA A 106 19.79 -10.00 -4.52
C ALA A 106 18.95 -11.28 -4.65
N THR A 107 18.67 -11.96 -3.52
CA THR A 107 17.80 -13.15 -3.45
C THR A 107 16.30 -12.82 -3.57
N GLY A 108 15.93 -11.55 -3.65
CA GLY A 108 14.53 -11.12 -3.65
C GLY A 108 13.92 -10.95 -2.25
N THR A 109 14.66 -11.22 -1.17
CA THR A 109 14.17 -10.95 0.19
C THR A 109 14.28 -9.47 0.54
N PHE A 110 13.32 -8.97 1.32
CA PHE A 110 13.30 -7.57 1.71
C PHE A 110 12.85 -7.36 3.15
N THR A 111 13.25 -6.22 3.72
CA THR A 111 12.76 -5.72 5.01
C THR A 111 12.54 -4.21 4.92
N THR A 112 11.57 -3.67 5.66
CA THR A 112 11.32 -2.23 5.72
C THR A 112 11.79 -1.62 7.03
N SER A 113 12.06 -0.32 7.01
CA SER A 113 12.14 0.47 8.24
C SER A 113 10.74 0.59 8.87
N PRO A 114 10.63 0.75 10.20
CA PRO A 114 9.34 0.94 10.86
C PRO A 114 8.65 2.21 10.35
N SER A 115 7.38 2.08 9.99
CA SER A 115 6.50 3.21 9.65
C SER A 115 5.55 3.47 10.82
N ILE A 116 5.42 4.73 11.24
CA ILE A 116 4.63 5.12 12.41
C ILE A 116 3.43 5.94 11.97
N VAL A 117 2.24 5.54 12.42
CA VAL A 117 0.98 6.25 12.18
C VAL A 117 0.21 6.37 13.49
N THR A 118 -0.28 7.56 13.83
CA THR A 118 -1.08 7.79 15.04
C THR A 118 -2.51 8.16 14.67
N ILE A 119 -3.48 7.39 15.18
CA ILE A 119 -4.91 7.57 14.92
C ILE A 119 -5.67 7.40 16.23
N GLY A 120 -6.52 8.37 16.59
CA GLY A 120 -7.39 8.25 17.77
C GLY A 120 -6.65 8.03 19.10
N GLY A 121 -5.42 8.54 19.22
CA GLY A 121 -4.57 8.36 20.41
C GLY A 121 -3.90 6.98 20.51
N THR A 122 -4.02 6.13 19.49
CA THR A 122 -3.21 4.92 19.33
C THR A 122 -2.11 5.16 18.29
N THR A 123 -0.89 4.76 18.63
CA THR A 123 0.26 4.76 17.71
C THR A 123 0.48 3.33 17.19
N TYR A 124 0.45 3.20 15.87
CA TYR A 124 0.70 1.96 15.15
C TYR A 124 2.09 2.03 14.54
N THR A 125 2.95 1.07 14.92
CA THR A 125 4.26 0.85 14.30
C THR A 125 4.15 -0.34 13.37
N VAL A 126 4.42 -0.11 12.09
CA VAL A 126 4.25 -1.09 11.01
C VAL A 126 5.62 -1.45 10.42
N THR A 127 5.94 -2.74 10.41
CA THR A 127 7.18 -3.27 9.82
C THR A 127 6.84 -4.41 8.87
N LEU A 128 7.49 -4.44 7.71
CA LEU A 128 7.28 -5.48 6.70
C LEU A 128 8.58 -6.27 6.49
N SER A 129 8.45 -7.57 6.30
CA SER A 129 9.50 -8.44 5.78
C SER A 129 8.90 -9.44 4.80
N GLY A 130 9.66 -9.87 3.81
CA GLY A 130 9.11 -10.75 2.78
C GLY A 130 10.08 -11.14 1.70
N ALA A 131 9.54 -11.70 0.62
CA ALA A 131 10.26 -12.09 -0.56
C ALA A 131 9.45 -11.83 -1.84
N PHE A 132 10.16 -11.47 -2.89
CA PHE A 132 9.67 -11.50 -4.26
C PHE A 132 10.05 -12.83 -4.90
N THR A 133 9.12 -13.45 -5.60
CA THR A 133 9.40 -14.53 -6.56
C THR A 133 9.34 -13.98 -7.97
N THR A 134 9.54 -14.82 -8.99
CA THR A 134 9.35 -14.44 -10.39
C THR A 134 7.96 -13.89 -10.69
N THR A 135 6.92 -14.30 -9.96
CA THR A 135 5.53 -13.94 -10.29
C THR A 135 4.72 -13.40 -9.11
N THR A 136 5.26 -13.40 -7.89
CA THR A 136 4.51 -13.02 -6.68
C THR A 136 5.33 -12.13 -5.74
N ILE A 137 4.62 -11.43 -4.88
CA ILE A 137 5.13 -10.92 -3.60
C ILE A 137 4.49 -11.73 -2.47
N GLU A 138 5.31 -12.12 -1.50
CA GLU A 138 4.85 -12.60 -0.20
C GLU A 138 5.50 -11.76 0.90
N ALA A 139 4.71 -11.26 1.84
CA ALA A 139 5.20 -10.48 2.95
C ALA A 139 4.44 -10.76 4.24
N LEU A 140 5.13 -10.64 5.37
CA LEU A 140 4.56 -10.55 6.70
C LEU A 140 4.61 -9.10 7.15
N VAL A 141 3.45 -8.55 7.49
CA VAL A 141 3.31 -7.23 8.08
C VAL A 141 3.08 -7.39 9.56
N THR A 142 3.97 -6.85 10.38
CA THR A 142 3.81 -6.80 11.83
C THR A 142 3.35 -5.41 12.23
N ILE A 143 2.25 -5.34 12.98
CA ILE A 143 1.69 -4.09 13.48
C ILE A 143 1.69 -4.16 15.00
N VAL A 144 2.35 -3.18 15.63
CA VAL A 144 2.34 -2.98 17.08
C VAL A 144 1.56 -1.70 17.38
N ALA A 145 0.45 -1.83 18.08
CA ALA A 145 -0.37 -0.73 18.57
C ALA A 145 -0.02 -0.40 20.02
N THR A 146 0.12 0.89 20.34
CA THR A 146 0.38 1.40 21.69
C THR A 146 -0.45 2.64 21.98
N GLY A 147 -0.77 2.92 23.25
CA GLY A 147 -1.58 4.08 23.66
C GLY A 147 -2.97 3.64 24.14
N THR A 148 -4.03 4.17 23.53
CA THR A 148 -5.42 3.82 23.91
C THR A 148 -5.76 2.36 23.65
N LEU A 149 -5.16 1.76 22.62
CA LEU A 149 -5.10 0.32 22.37
C LEU A 149 -3.65 -0.15 22.51
N THR A 150 -3.44 -1.28 23.18
CA THR A 150 -2.12 -1.94 23.20
C THR A 150 -2.29 -3.39 22.77
N CYS A 151 -1.84 -3.70 21.56
CA CYS A 151 -1.84 -5.06 21.02
C CYS A 151 -0.87 -5.18 19.84
N GLU A 152 -0.64 -6.40 19.40
CA GLU A 152 0.16 -6.77 18.25
C GLU A 152 -0.66 -7.72 17.38
N TYR A 153 -0.53 -7.55 16.07
CA TYR A 153 -1.06 -8.49 15.11
C TYR A 153 -0.21 -8.53 13.84
N GLN A 154 -0.36 -9.63 13.13
CA GLN A 154 0.34 -9.89 11.89
C GLN A 154 -0.65 -10.02 10.73
N VAL A 155 -0.27 -9.53 9.57
CA VAL A 155 -1.03 -9.68 8.34
C VAL A 155 -0.12 -10.29 7.29
N ARG A 156 -0.54 -11.40 6.69
CA ARG A 156 0.15 -12.00 5.56
C ARG A 156 -0.36 -11.34 4.28
N TRP A 157 0.57 -10.82 3.49
CA TRP A 157 0.34 -10.31 2.15
C TRP A 157 0.83 -11.33 1.14
N LEU A 158 -0.04 -11.71 0.20
CA LEU A 158 0.31 -12.55 -0.93
C LEU A 158 -0.37 -12.00 -2.18
N GLY A 159 0.40 -11.70 -3.23
CA GLY A 159 -0.17 -11.17 -4.46
C GLY A 159 0.61 -11.52 -5.71
N PRO A 160 -0.04 -11.93 -6.80
CA PRO A 160 0.61 -12.06 -8.10
C PRO A 160 0.97 -10.68 -8.65
N LYS A 161 2.12 -10.60 -9.31
CA LYS A 161 2.56 -9.43 -10.08
C LYS A 161 1.70 -9.28 -11.33
N GLN A 162 1.38 -8.04 -11.66
CA GLN A 162 0.74 -7.67 -12.91
C GLN A 162 1.81 -7.35 -13.97
N GLY A 163 1.63 -7.84 -15.19
CA GLY A 163 2.54 -7.59 -16.31
C GLY A 163 3.75 -8.52 -16.32
N ALA A 164 4.92 -7.99 -16.70
CA ALA A 164 6.14 -8.77 -16.86
C ALA A 164 6.62 -9.37 -15.51
N PRO A 165 7.12 -10.61 -15.50
CA PRO A 165 7.71 -11.25 -14.32
C PRO A 165 8.81 -10.41 -13.65
N ASN A 166 9.05 -10.68 -12.37
CA ASN A 166 10.26 -10.22 -11.70
C ASN A 166 11.48 -10.93 -12.28
N VAL A 167 12.61 -10.22 -12.29
CA VAL A 167 13.93 -10.81 -12.52
C VAL A 167 14.59 -10.93 -11.16
N ILE A 168 14.84 -12.16 -10.72
CA ILE A 168 15.62 -12.50 -9.53
C ILE A 168 16.81 -13.33 -10.03
N PRO A 169 18.05 -12.84 -9.93
CA PRO A 169 19.24 -13.52 -10.47
C PRO A 169 19.54 -14.88 -9.82
#